data_AF-A0A437J1Y8-F1
#
_entry.id   AF-A0A437J1Y8-F1
#
_cell.length_a   1.000
_cell.length_b   1.000
_cell.length_c   1.000
_cell.angle_alpha   90.00
_cell.angle_beta   90.00
_cell.angle_gamma   90.00
#
_symmetry.space_group_name_H-M   'P 1'
#
loop_
_entity.id
_entity.type
_entity.pdbx_description
1 polymer ?
#
loop_
_entity_poly.entity_id
_entity_poly.type
_entity_poly.pdbx_seq_one_letter_code
_entity_poly.pdbx_strand_id
1 'polypeptide(L)' 'MLGAELGLPVAHLDSHASYIDHWLKLLREDDRAILTAAARAEEASSLLLKLGGRETVVAEEPGDDALAA' A
#
# COMPACT_ATOMS: atom_id res chain seq x y z
N MET A 1 3.80 -1.85 1.26
CA MET A 1 4.86 -0.88 0.92
C MET A 1 5.93 -0.86 1.99
N LEU A 2 5.68 -0.36 3.21
CA LEU A 2 6.70 -0.22 4.26
C LEU A 2 7.54 -1.47 4.57
N GLY A 3 6.94 -2.64 4.74
CA GLY A 3 7.70 -3.87 5.02
C GLY A 3 8.72 -4.21 3.92
N ALA A 4 8.36 -3.99 2.64
CA ALA A 4 9.26 -4.18 1.52
C ALA A 4 10.39 -3.13 1.51
N GLU A 5 10.06 -1.86 1.73
CA GLU A 5 11.01 -0.74 1.82
C GLU A 5 12.04 -0.90 2.96
N LEU A 6 11.65 -1.63 4.00
CA LEU A 6 12.50 -1.93 5.15
C LEU A 6 13.20 -3.29 5.04
N GLY A 7 12.92 -4.09 3.99
CA GLY A 7 13.45 -5.45 3.84
C GLY A 7 12.97 -6.43 4.92
N LEU A 8 11.79 -6.19 5.50
CA LEU A 8 11.24 -7.07 6.53
C LEU A 8 10.80 -8.40 5.94
N PRO A 9 11.05 -9.53 6.64
CA PRO A 9 10.54 -10.82 6.22
C PRO A 9 9.01 -10.80 6.13
N VAL A 10 8.47 -11.40 5.07
CA VAL A 10 7.03 -11.67 4.95
C VAL A 10 6.73 -12.91 5.80
N ALA A 11 6.76 -12.73 7.12
CA ALA A 11 6.37 -13.76 8.07
C ALA A 11 4.84 -13.84 8.17
N HIS A 12 4.31 -15.01 8.49
CA HIS A 12 2.92 -15.11 8.91
C HIS A 12 2.70 -14.23 10.14
N LEU A 13 1.84 -13.23 9.99
CA LEU A 13 1.33 -12.46 11.10
C LEU A 13 0.26 -13.32 11.77
N ASP A 14 0.54 -13.83 12.97
CA ASP A 14 -0.44 -14.48 13.83
C ASP A 14 -1.40 -13.42 14.36
N SER A 15 -2.30 -12.96 13.50
CA SER A 15 -3.44 -12.15 13.88
C SER A 15 -4.70 -12.88 13.47
N HIS A 16 -5.52 -13.16 14.48
CA HIS A 16 -6.83 -13.76 14.31
C HIS A 16 -7.62 -12.92 13.30
N ALA A 17 -8.11 -13.57 12.25
CA ALA A 17 -8.76 -12.97 11.08
C ALA A 17 -10.11 -12.27 11.36
N SER A 18 -10.32 -11.76 12.57
CA SER A 18 -11.55 -11.08 13.01
C SER A 18 -11.92 -9.88 12.13
N TYR A 19 -10.94 -9.27 11.46
CA TYR A 19 -11.15 -8.15 10.55
C TYR A 19 -11.68 -8.56 9.17
N ILE A 20 -11.51 -9.82 8.71
CA ILE A 20 -11.88 -10.23 7.34
C ILE A 20 -13.38 -10.06 7.08
N ASP A 21 -14.24 -10.41 8.04
CA ASP A 21 -15.69 -10.23 7.90
C ASP A 21 -16.06 -8.75 7.70
N HIS A 22 -15.39 -7.85 8.42
CA HIS A 22 -15.62 -6.41 8.28
C HIS A 22 -15.17 -5.90 6.91
N TRP A 23 -13.99 -6.33 6.42
CA TRP A 23 -13.52 -5.98 5.07
C TRP A 23 -14.46 -6.48 3.98
N LEU A 24 -14.98 -7.71 4.11
CA LEU A 24 -15.94 -8.24 3.14
C LEU A 24 -17.26 -7.47 3.13
N LYS A 25 -17.73 -6.98 4.27
CA LYS A 25 -18.91 -6.09 4.34
C LYS A 25 -18.62 -4.77 3.65
N LEU A 26 -17.51 -4.12 4.00
CA LEU A 26 -17.10 -2.85 3.41
C LEU A 26 -16.98 -2.93 1.88
N LEU A 27 -16.35 -3.97 1.35
CA LEU A 27 -16.17 -4.16 -0.09
C LEU A 27 -17.47 -4.48 -0.85
N ARG A 28 -18.50 -4.99 -0.17
CA ARG A 28 -19.82 -5.17 -0.77
C ARG A 28 -20.63 -3.88 -0.83
N GLU A 29 -20.36 -2.95 0.08
CA GLU A 29 -21.05 -1.67 0.18
C GLU A 29 -20.37 -0.59 -0.68
N ASP A 30 -19.05 -0.68 -0.87
CA ASP A 30 -18.25 0.27 -1.65
C ASP A 30 -17.10 -0.43 -2.39
N ASP A 31 -17.26 -0.58 -3.71
CA ASP A 31 -16.25 -1.17 -4.60
C ASP A 31 -14.94 -0.35 -4.64
N ARG A 32 -14.98 0.94 -4.26
CA ARG A 32 -13.81 1.82 -4.23
C ARG A 32 -13.07 1.77 -2.90
N ALA A 33 -13.62 1.11 -1.89
CA ALA A 33 -13.04 1.05 -0.55
C ALA A 33 -11.61 0.48 -0.58
N ILE A 34 -11.31 -0.46 -1.48
CA ILE A 34 -9.96 -1.02 -1.64
C ILE A 34 -8.95 0.02 -2.12
N LEU A 35 -9.35 0.90 -3.06
CA LEU A 35 -8.49 1.96 -3.60
C LEU A 35 -8.25 3.03 -2.54
N THR A 36 -9.30 3.39 -1.79
CA THR A 36 -9.17 4.32 -0.66
C THR A 36 -8.25 3.73 0.41
N ALA A 37 -8.42 2.47 0.79
CA ALA A 37 -7.56 1.80 1.77
C ALA A 37 -6.10 1.74 1.29
N ALA A 38 -5.87 1.45 0.01
CA ALA A 38 -4.53 1.44 -0.59
C ALA A 38 -3.87 2.83 -0.53
N ALA A 39 -4.58 3.89 -0.96
CA ALA A 39 -4.07 5.26 -0.91
C ALA A 39 -3.69 5.68 0.53
N ARG A 40 -4.53 5.34 1.52
CA ARG A 40 -4.23 5.61 2.93
C ARG A 40 -3.02 4.83 3.45
N ALA A 41 -2.87 3.57 3.03
CA ALA A 41 -1.71 2.76 3.39
C ALA A 41 -0.41 3.32 2.79
N GLU A 42 -0.46 3.84 1.55
CA GLU A 42 0.65 4.52 0.89
C GLU A 42 1.03 5.84 1.59
N GLU A 43 0.05 6.69 1.90
CA GLU A 43 0.25 7.93 2.66
C GLU A 43 0.94 7.65 4.00
N ALA A 44 0.45 6.66 4.75
CA ALA A 44 1.03 6.27 6.03
C ALA A 44 2.45 5.72 5.88
N SER A 45 2.70 4.86 4.89
CA SER A 45 4.02 4.32 4.60
C SER A 45 5.02 5.43 4.27
N SER A 46 4.62 6.36 3.40
CA SER A 46 5.44 7.50 2.98
C SER A 46 5.78 8.41 4.16
N LEU A 47 4.81 8.69 5.04
CA LEU A 47 5.05 9.46 6.26
C LEU A 47 6.07 8.79 7.16
N LEU A 48 5.93 7.49 7.41
CA LEU A 48 6.85 6.73 8.28
C LEU A 48 8.28 6.69 7.72
N LEU A 49 8.44 6.55 6.40
CA LEU A 49 9.75 6.58 5.75
C LEU A 49 10.41 7.96 5.86
N LYS A 50 9.65 9.03 5.60
CA LYS A 50 10.11 10.42 5.78
C LYS A 50 10.58 10.68 7.21
N LEU A 51 9.80 10.28 8.21
CA LEU A 51 10.18 10.40 9.62
C LEU A 51 11.39 9.53 9.98
N GLY A 52 11.56 8.39 9.32
CA GLY A 52 12.71 7.50 9.46
C GLY A 52 13.98 7.96 8.72
N GLY A 53 13.98 9.16 8.13
CA GLY A 53 15.12 9.69 7.38
C GLY A 53 15.40 8.97 6.05
N ARG A 54 14.42 8.23 5.52
CA ARG A 54 14.49 7.56 4.23
C ARG A 54 13.60 8.32 3.25
N GLU A 55 14.22 9.10 2.36
CA GLU A 55 13.51 9.77 1.27
C GLU A 55 12.98 8.69 0.30
N THR A 56 11.68 8.70 0.03
CA THR A 56 11.07 7.79 -0.94
C THR A 56 11.54 8.19 -2.34
N VAL A 57 12.32 7.35 -3.01
CA VAL A 57 12.51 7.46 -4.46
C VAL A 57 11.18 7.03 -5.08
N VAL A 58 10.34 8.00 -5.44
CA VAL A 58 9.17 7.72 -6.27
C VAL A 58 9.74 7.16 -7.57
N ALA A 59 9.48 5.89 -7.86
CA ALA A 59 9.81 5.33 -9.16
C ALA A 59 9.04 6.17 -10.19
N GLU A 60 9.77 6.96 -10.99
CA GLU A 60 9.19 7.55 -12.20
C GLU A 60 8.73 6.37 -13.07
N GLU A 61 7.42 6.14 -13.11
CA GLU A 61 6.82 5.35 -14.17
C GLU A 61 7.21 6.01 -15.50
N PRO A 62 7.83 5.28 -16.45
CA PRO A 62 8.19 5.86 -17.73
C PRO A 62 6.91 6.35 -18.40
N GLY A 63 6.91 7.63 -18.78
CA GLY A 63 5.80 8.26 -19.48
C GLY A 63 5.37 7.46 -20.71
N ASP A 64 4.08 7.53 -21.02
CA ASP A 64 3.33 6.85 -22.10
C ASP A 64 3.86 7.14 -23.53
N ASP A 65 5.01 7.81 -23.63
CA ASP A 65 5.70 8.26 -24.84
C ASP A 65 6.27 7.08 -25.68
N ALA A 66 6.36 5.88 -25.10
CA ALA A 66 7.01 4.71 -25.70
C ALA A 66 6.15 3.93 -26.71
N LEU A 67 4.87 4.27 -26.91
CA LEU A 67 3.97 3.53 -27.82
C LEU A 67 3.83 4.13 -29.25
N ALA A 68 4.68 5.10 -29.63
CA ALA A 68 4.56 5.80 -30.92
C ALA A 68 5.84 5.85 -31.78
N ALA A 69 6.59 4.74 -31.86
CA ALA A 69 7.71 4.59 -32.80
C ALA A 69 7.56 3.35 -33.68
#